data_AF-A0A953UNG1-F1
#
_entry.id   AF-A0A953UNG1-F1
#
_cell.length_a   1.000
_cell.length_b   1.000
_cell.length_c   1.000
_cell.angle_alpha   90.00
_cell.angle_beta   90.00
_cell.angle_gamma   90.00
#
_symmetry.space_group_name_H-M   'P 1'
#
loop_
_entity.id
_entity.type
_entity.pdbx_description
1 polymer ?
#
loop_
_entity_poly.entity_id
_entity_poly.type
_entity_poly.pdbx_seq_one_letter_code
_entity_poly.pdbx_strand_id
1 'polypeptide(L)' 'DDAIPWFEKAIVAKRYEARCYPHFNLGRVYEHNHNWQKAQACYAAAYALDKRYVAALAGLRRLSAAWN' A
#
# COMPACT_ATOMS: atom_id res chain seq x y z
N ASP A 1 1.77 -14.86 -1.04
CA ASP A 1 0.35 -14.44 -1.14
C ASP A 1 -0.46 -14.57 0.14
N ASP A 2 -0.07 -15.45 1.06
CA ASP A 2 -0.78 -15.68 2.34
C ASP A 2 -0.94 -14.45 3.24
N ALA A 3 -0.22 -13.36 2.98
CA ALA A 3 -0.31 -12.10 3.72
C ALA A 3 -1.50 -11.21 3.31
N ILE A 4 -2.02 -11.35 2.09
CA ILE A 4 -3.09 -10.48 1.56
C ILE A 4 -4.34 -10.49 2.44
N PRO A 5 -4.89 -11.65 2.83
CA PRO A 5 -6.11 -11.69 3.64
C PRO A 5 -5.94 -11.03 5.01
N TRP A 6 -4.72 -11.02 5.56
CA TRP A 6 -4.43 -10.37 6.82
C TRP A 6 -4.42 -8.85 6.70
N PHE A 7 -3.86 -8.31 5.61
CA PHE A 7 -3.91 -6.86 5.36
C PHE A 7 -5.33 -6.38 5.07
N GLU A 8 -6.10 -7.13 4.29
CA GLU A 8 -7.52 -6.82 4.03
C GLU A 8 -8.34 -6.78 5.32
N LYS A 9 -8.16 -7.77 6.20
CA LYS A 9 -8.79 -7.77 7.55
C LYS A 9 -8.36 -6.56 8.38
N ALA A 10 -7.09 -6.18 8.35
CA ALA A 10 -6.58 -5.04 9.11
C ALA A 10 -7.17 -3.70 8.62
N ILE A 11 -7.38 -3.53 7.30
CA ILE A 11 -7.97 -2.32 6.71
C ILE A 11 -9.38 -2.07 7.27
N VAL A 12 -10.19 -3.13 7.37
CA VAL A 12 -11.60 -3.02 7.81
C VAL A 12 -11.81 -3.19 9.32
N ALA A 13 -10.78 -3.57 10.06
CA ALA A 13 -10.89 -3.79 11.50
C ALA A 13 -11.23 -2.48 12.24
N LYS A 14 -12.32 -2.52 13.03
CA LYS A 14 -12.84 -1.33 13.74
C LYS A 14 -11.82 -0.69 14.69
N ARG A 15 -10.99 -1.51 15.34
CA ARG A 15 -10.01 -1.09 16.35
C ARG A 15 -8.60 -0.88 15.79
N TYR A 16 -8.41 -0.99 14.48
CA TYR A 16 -7.12 -0.80 13.85
C TYR A 16 -7.01 0.63 13.34
N GLU A 17 -6.23 1.45 14.04
CA GLU A 17 -6.15 2.88 13.77
C GLU A 17 -5.12 3.21 12.67
N ALA A 18 -4.01 2.47 12.63
CA ALA A 18 -2.88 2.75 11.75
C ALA A 18 -3.06 2.20 10.32
N ARG A 19 -4.19 2.52 9.66
CA ARG A 19 -4.60 1.96 8.36
C ARG A 19 -3.61 2.22 7.22
N CYS A 20 -2.72 3.19 7.33
CA CYS A 20 -1.68 3.43 6.32
C CYS A 20 -0.74 2.22 6.14
N TYR A 21 -0.43 1.48 7.21
CA TYR A 21 0.49 0.34 7.18
C TYR A 21 -0.04 -0.88 6.39
N PRO A 22 -1.27 -1.38 6.60
CA PRO A 22 -1.76 -2.50 5.82
C PRO A 22 -1.94 -2.13 4.34
N HIS A 23 -2.34 -0.89 4.00
CA HIS A 23 -2.32 -0.44 2.60
C HIS A 23 -0.91 -0.48 2.01
N PHE A 24 0.09 0.04 2.71
CA PHE A 24 1.47 0.02 2.22
C PHE A 24 2.01 -1.39 2.04
N ASN A 25 1.81 -2.26 3.03
CA ASN A 25 2.28 -3.64 2.96
C ASN A 25 1.57 -4.45 1.88
N LEU A 26 0.27 -4.22 1.67
CA LEU A 26 -0.47 -4.79 0.55
C LEU A 26 0.10 -4.31 -0.80
N GLY A 27 0.49 -3.04 -0.88
CA GLY A 27 1.20 -2.48 -2.03
C GLY A 27 2.51 -3.21 -2.33
N ARG A 28 3.32 -3.49 -1.30
CA ARG A 28 4.58 -4.26 -1.45
C ARG A 28 4.34 -5.68 -1.93
N VAL A 29 3.28 -6.35 -1.46
CA VAL A 29 2.92 -7.69 -1.93
C VAL A 29 2.52 -7.65 -3.41
N TYR A 30 1.65 -6.72 -3.80
CA TYR A 30 1.26 -6.58 -5.21
C TYR A 30 2.44 -6.22 -6.11
N GLU A 31 3.35 -5.39 -5.62
CA GLU A 31 4.56 -5.05 -6.35
C GLU A 31 5.47 -6.26 -6.57
N HIS A 32 5.68 -7.07 -5.52
CA HIS A 32 6.44 -8.32 -5.62
C HIS A 32 5.84 -9.28 -6.65
N ASN A 33 4.50 -9.30 -6.75
CA ASN A 33 3.77 -10.10 -7.71
C ASN A 33 3.62 -9.44 -9.10
N HIS A 34 4.36 -8.36 -9.36
CA HIS A 34 4.31 -7.60 -10.61
C HIS A 34 2.93 -7.02 -10.96
N ASN A 35 2.05 -6.88 -9.98
CA ASN A 35 0.75 -6.23 -10.13
C ASN A 35 0.86 -4.72 -9.86
N TRP A 36 1.49 -4.04 -10.81
CA TRP A 36 1.93 -2.65 -10.67
C TRP A 36 0.78 -1.67 -10.41
N GLN A 37 -0.36 -1.85 -11.07
CA GLN A 37 -1.52 -0.96 -10.89
C GLN A 37 -2.08 -1.08 -9.47
N LYS A 38 -2.22 -2.29 -8.94
CA LYS A 38 -2.69 -2.49 -7.56
C LYS A 38 -1.66 -1.99 -6.53
N ALA A 39 -0.38 -2.21 -6.79
CA ALA A 39 0.69 -1.69 -5.94
C ALA A 39 0.64 -0.16 -5.84
N GLN A 40 0.50 0.54 -6.97
CA GLN A 40 0.41 1.99 -7.03
C GLN A 40 -0.82 2.51 -6.27
N ALA A 41 -1.99 1.90 -6.49
CA ALA A 41 -3.22 2.26 -5.77
C ALA A 41 -3.07 2.09 -4.24
N CYS A 42 -2.41 1.01 -3.81
CA CYS A 42 -2.14 0.75 -2.39
C CYS A 42 -1.19 1.77 -1.77
N TYR A 43 -0.10 2.14 -2.46
CA TYR A 43 0.80 3.19 -1.98
C TYR A 43 0.15 4.56 -1.93
N ALA A 44 -0.69 4.89 -2.92
CA ALA A 44 -1.49 6.12 -2.91
C ALA A 44 -2.46 6.16 -1.72
N ALA A 45 -3.16 5.06 -1.44
CA ALA A 45 -4.05 4.96 -0.28
C ALA A 45 -3.29 5.11 1.04
N ALA A 46 -2.14 4.46 1.19
CA ALA A 46 -1.31 4.58 2.39
C ALA A 46 -0.84 6.02 2.64
N TYR A 47 -0.41 6.72 1.60
CA TYR A 47 0.02 8.12 1.69
C TYR A 47 -1.15 9.09 1.94
N ALA A 48 -2.33 8.80 1.38
CA ALA A 48 -3.53 9.60 1.63
C ALA A 48 -3.98 9.52 3.10
N LEU A 49 -3.82 8.36 3.73
CA LEU A 49 -4.15 8.14 5.14
C LEU A 49 -3.16 8.78 6.11
N ASP A 50 -1.86 8.74 5.80
CA ASP A 50 -0.84 9.48 6.54
C ASP A 50 0.19 10.09 5.59
N LYS A 51 0.06 11.41 5.36
CA LYS A 51 0.97 12.17 4.49
C LYS A 51 2.39 12.28 5.05
N ARG A 52 2.61 11.91 6.32
CA ARG A 52 3.96 11.83 6.92
C ARG A 52 4.61 10.49 6.67
N TYR A 53 3.88 9.49 6.16
CA TYR A 53 4.44 8.19 5.85
C TYR A 53 5.19 8.23 4.51
N VAL A 54 6.39 8.80 4.55
CA VAL A 54 7.23 9.11 3.37
C VAL A 54 7.56 7.86 2.55
N ALA A 55 7.62 6.68 3.19
CA ALA A 55 7.84 5.41 2.51
C ALA A 55 6.75 5.10 1.46
N ALA A 56 5.48 5.42 1.76
CA ALA A 56 4.39 5.25 0.79
C ALA A 56 4.53 6.20 -0.41
N LEU A 57 4.91 7.46 -0.16
CA LEU A 57 5.17 8.42 -1.23
C LEU A 57 6.37 8.00 -2.11
N ALA A 58 7.43 7.48 -1.49
CA ALA A 58 8.59 6.99 -2.22
C ALA A 58 8.22 5.79 -3.12
N GLY A 59 7.43 4.84 -2.59
CA GLY A 59 6.91 3.71 -3.38
C GLY A 59 6.05 4.16 -4.55
N LEU A 60 5.11 5.08 -4.30
CA LEU A 60 4.24 5.66 -5.33
C LEU A 60 5.05 6.34 -6.44
N ARG A 61 5.98 7.24 -6.09
CA ARG A 61 6.80 7.98 -7.06
C ARG A 61 7.65 7.05 -7.91
N ARG A 62 8.28 6.04 -7.30
CA ARG A 62 9.10 5.07 -8.00
C ARG A 62 8.29 4.28 -9.03
N LEU A 63 7.08 3.84 -8.66
CA LEU A 63 6.20 3.17 -9.61
C LEU A 63 5.71 4.13 -10.71
N SER A 64 5.27 5.34 -10.38
CA SER A 64 4.83 6.29 -11.42
C SER A 64 5.94 6.66 -12.41
N ALA A 65 7.20 6.75 -11.98
CA ALA A 65 8.32 7.04 -12.85
C ALA A 65 8.70 5.88 -13.80
N ALA A 66 8.37 4.64 -13.44
CA ALA A 66 8.69 3.46 -14.25
C ALA A 66 7.67 3.19 -15.36
N TRP A 67 6.52 3.86 -15.34
CA TRP A 67 5.38 3.60 -16.22
C TRP A 67 4.84 4.87 -16.92
N ASN A 68 5.63 5.95 -16.90
CA ASN A 68 5.47 7.15 -17.75
C ASN A 68 6.45 7.07 -18.92
#